data_AF-A0AAE3RMT4-F1
#
_entry.id   AF-A0AAE3RMT4-F1
#
_cell.length_a   1.000
_cell.length_b   1.000
_cell.length_c   1.000
_cell.angle_alpha   90.00
_cell.angle_beta   90.00
_cell.angle_gamma   90.00
#
_symmetry.space_group_name_H-M   'P 1'
#
loop_
_entity.id
_entity.type
_entity.pdbx_description
1 polymer ?
#
loop_
_entity_poly.entity_id
_entity_poly.type
_entity_poly.pdbx_seq_one_letter_code
_entity_poly.pdbx_strand_id
1 'polypeptide(L)'
;MVAEVAMWKKTISVIVVILIAFSIFVYTSISFFAVQPIGAIPEGATFIMWKKGKMSTFESPDGLCIKVTGGVSLMCRSMMLRTAMDDRAVLFKMPYIKSIYLKSTGGKEFDR
;
A
#
# COMPACT_ATOMS: atom_id res chain seq x y z
N MET A 1 -19.04 39.28 -19.68
CA MET A 1 -18.25 39.50 -18.44
C MET A 1 -18.77 38.69 -17.23
N VAL A 2 -19.98 38.92 -16.70
CA VAL A 2 -20.45 38.19 -15.47
C VAL A 2 -20.68 36.68 -15.71
N ALA A 3 -21.22 36.30 -16.87
CA ALA A 3 -21.47 34.89 -17.22
C ALA A 3 -20.18 34.09 -17.46
N GLU A 4 -19.16 34.68 -18.10
CA GLU A 4 -17.84 34.05 -18.29
C GLU A 4 -17.14 33.74 -16.96
N VAL A 5 -17.18 34.68 -16.02
CA VAL A 5 -16.58 34.51 -14.69
C VAL A 5 -17.32 33.42 -13.89
N ALA A 6 -18.65 33.33 -14.02
CA ALA A 6 -19.45 32.28 -13.38
C ALA A 6 -19.17 30.89 -13.97
N MET A 7 -19.04 30.79 -15.29
CA MET A 7 -18.68 29.55 -15.99
C MET A 7 -17.28 29.08 -15.60
N TRP A 8 -16.30 29.98 -15.48
CA TRP A 8 -14.95 29.65 -15.03
C TRP A 8 -14.92 29.13 -13.58
N LYS A 9 -15.68 29.76 -12.67
CA LYS A 9 -15.83 29.29 -11.28
C LYS A 9 -16.44 27.90 -11.20
N LYS A 10 -17.46 27.60 -12.02
CA LYS A 10 -18.08 26.28 -12.10
C LYS A 10 -17.10 25.23 -12.64
N THR A 11 -16.33 25.56 -13.67
CA THR A 11 -15.30 24.66 -14.23
C THR A 11 -14.17 24.40 -13.24
N ILE A 12 -13.66 25.42 -12.54
CA ILE A 12 -12.66 25.26 -11.46
C ILE A 12 -13.22 24.35 -10.36
N SER A 13 -14.45 24.58 -9.92
CA SER A 13 -15.08 23.75 -8.89
C SER A 13 -15.19 22.28 -9.30
N VAL A 14 -15.56 22.01 -10.56
CA VAL A 14 -15.60 20.65 -11.11
C VAL A 14 -14.21 20.01 -11.15
N ILE A 15 -13.18 20.75 -11.58
CA ILE A 15 -11.79 20.24 -11.59
C ILE A 15 -11.32 19.88 -10.18
N VAL A 16 -11.60 20.73 -9.19
CA VAL A 16 -11.25 20.46 -7.79
C VAL A 16 -11.95 19.21 -7.27
N VAL A 17 -13.25 19.04 -7.56
CA VAL A 17 -14.00 17.84 -7.18
C VAL A 17 -13.42 16.59 -7.83
N ILE A 18 -13.07 16.65 -9.13
CA ILE A 18 -12.45 15.53 -9.84
C ILE A 18 -11.09 15.17 -9.23
N LEU A 19 -10.26 16.17 -8.91
CA LEU A 19 -8.97 15.95 -8.28
C LEU A 19 -9.09 15.31 -6.90
N ILE A 20 -10.06 15.76 -6.09
CA ILE A 20 -10.32 15.16 -4.77
C ILE A 20 -10.78 13.71 -4.94
N ALA A 21 -11.76 13.46 -5.82
CA ALA A 21 -12.26 12.12 -6.08
C ALA A 21 -11.15 11.18 -6.59
N PHE A 22 -10.31 11.66 -7.49
CA PHE A 22 -9.15 10.91 -7.99
C PHE A 22 -8.13 10.61 -6.88
N SER A 23 -7.82 11.60 -6.03
CA SER A 23 -6.91 11.39 -4.91
C SER A 23 -7.45 10.36 -3.91
N ILE A 24 -8.76 10.39 -3.63
CA ILE A 24 -9.42 9.38 -2.79
C ILE A 24 -9.31 8.01 -3.45
N PHE A 25 -9.61 7.91 -4.75
CA PHE A 25 -9.51 6.65 -5.50
C PHE A 25 -8.10 6.05 -5.45
N VAL A 26 -7.06 6.87 -5.69
CA VAL A 26 -5.67 6.40 -5.61
C VAL A 26 -5.33 5.91 -4.21
N TYR A 27 -5.74 6.65 -3.17
CA TYR A 27 -5.49 6.28 -1.78
C TYR A 27 -6.21 4.98 -1.36
N THR A 28 -7.43 4.76 -1.86
CA THR A 28 -8.21 3.55 -1.55
C THR A 28 -7.80 2.35 -2.39
N SER A 29 -7.14 2.55 -3.53
CA SER A 29 -6.79 1.48 -4.47
C SER A 29 -5.35 0.98 -4.36
N ILE A 30 -4.42 1.75 -3.77
CA ILE A 30 -3.00 1.38 -3.68
C ILE A 30 -2.58 0.99 -2.25
N SER A 31 -1.64 0.06 -2.14
CA SER A 31 -0.94 -0.32 -0.91
C SER A 31 0.58 -0.24 -1.09
N PHE A 32 1.26 0.16 -0.02
CA PHE A 32 2.70 0.04 0.13
C PHE A 32 3.01 -1.23 0.92
N PHE A 33 3.60 -2.21 0.25
CA PHE A 33 3.88 -3.53 0.78
C PHE A 33 5.38 -3.68 1.06
N ALA A 34 5.78 -3.56 2.33
CA ALA A 34 7.16 -3.68 2.76
C ALA A 34 7.50 -5.13 3.14
N VAL A 35 8.48 -5.71 2.45
CA VAL A 35 9.07 -7.00 2.76
C VAL A 35 10.40 -6.76 3.44
N GLN A 36 10.50 -7.16 4.70
CA GLN A 36 11.75 -7.05 5.46
C GLN A 36 12.83 -7.95 4.84
N PRO A 37 14.14 -7.61 5.01
CA PRO A 37 15.22 -8.54 4.75
C PRO A 37 14.95 -9.95 5.28
N ILE A 38 14.85 -10.91 4.37
CA ILE A 38 14.67 -12.34 4.65
C ILE A 38 15.63 -13.10 3.74
N GLY A 39 16.04 -14.32 4.07
CA GLY A 39 17.13 -15.03 3.35
C GLY A 39 17.02 -15.07 1.80
N ALA A 40 15.81 -15.00 1.24
CA ALA A 40 15.58 -14.93 -0.21
C ALA A 40 15.63 -13.51 -0.82
N ILE A 41 15.46 -12.46 -0.01
CA ILE A 41 15.53 -11.03 -0.38
C ILE A 41 16.40 -10.33 0.69
N PRO A 42 17.74 -10.42 0.60
CA PRO A 42 18.64 -9.99 1.66
C PRO A 42 18.57 -8.49 1.98
N GLU A 43 18.18 -7.66 1.02
CA GLU A 43 18.06 -6.21 1.17
C GLU A 43 16.63 -5.78 1.59
N GLY A 44 15.68 -6.71 1.54
CA GLY A 44 14.25 -6.40 1.58
C GLY A 44 13.79 -5.56 0.38
N ALA A 45 12.52 -5.21 0.35
CA ALA A 45 11.95 -4.33 -0.67
C ALA A 45 10.65 -3.69 -0.20
N THR A 46 10.26 -2.58 -0.81
CA THR A 46 8.91 -2.02 -0.67
C THR A 46 8.25 -1.98 -2.03
N PHE A 47 7.04 -2.52 -2.15
CA PHE A 47 6.29 -2.54 -3.39
C PHE A 47 5.12 -1.57 -3.30
N ILE A 48 4.93 -0.75 -4.33
CA ILE A 48 3.67 -0.06 -4.55
C ILE A 48 2.84 -0.99 -5.39
N MET A 49 1.65 -1.35 -4.92
CA MET A 49 0.82 -2.35 -5.57
C MET A 49 -0.66 -2.04 -5.42
N TRP A 50 -1.48 -2.58 -6.33
CA TRP A 50 -2.93 -2.56 -6.16
C TRP A 50 -3.33 -3.31 -4.89
N LYS A 51 -4.23 -2.71 -4.11
CA LYS A 51 -4.83 -3.36 -2.95
C LYS A 51 -5.57 -4.62 -3.38
N LYS A 52 -5.33 -5.71 -2.66
CA LYS A 52 -6.04 -6.97 -2.84
C LYS A 52 -6.86 -7.26 -1.59
N GLY A 53 -8.16 -7.51 -1.78
CA GLY A 53 -9.07 -7.85 -0.68
C GLY A 53 -9.07 -6.80 0.44
N LYS A 54 -8.67 -7.19 1.65
CA LYS A 54 -8.72 -6.36 2.87
C LYS A 54 -7.39 -5.71 3.23
N MET A 55 -6.46 -5.56 2.27
CA MET A 55 -5.16 -4.93 2.52
C MET A 55 -5.30 -3.46 2.95
N SER A 56 -4.54 -3.07 3.97
CA SER A 56 -4.38 -1.67 4.36
C SER A 56 -3.46 -0.91 3.41
N THR A 57 -3.38 0.42 3.56
CA THR A 57 -2.48 1.27 2.77
C THR A 57 -1.01 0.99 3.04
N PHE A 58 -0.66 0.57 4.27
CA PHE A 58 0.67 0.09 4.63
C PHE A 58 0.54 -1.38 5.02
N GLU A 59 1.26 -2.25 4.35
CA GLU A 59 1.21 -3.70 4.55
C GLU A 59 2.61 -4.31 4.54
N SER A 60 2.70 -5.53 5.07
CA SER A 60 3.86 -6.41 4.98
C SER A 60 3.39 -7.85 5.13
N PRO A 61 4.22 -8.86 4.78
CA PRO A 61 3.91 -10.24 5.09
C PRO A 61 3.61 -10.45 6.58
N ASP A 62 4.36 -9.78 7.46
CA ASP A 62 4.23 -9.91 8.92
C ASP A 62 2.95 -9.25 9.44
N GLY A 63 2.61 -8.06 8.93
CA GLY A 63 1.37 -7.38 9.25
C GLY A 63 0.14 -8.21 8.86
N LEU A 64 0.19 -8.85 7.69
CA LEU A 64 -0.86 -9.78 7.25
C LEU A 64 -0.90 -11.04 8.14
N CYS A 65 0.26 -11.59 8.52
CA CYS A 65 0.33 -12.74 9.42
C CYS A 65 -0.28 -12.47 10.78
N ILE A 66 -0.03 -11.30 11.38
CA ILE A 66 -0.64 -10.89 12.64
C ILE A 66 -2.16 -10.81 12.50
N LYS A 67 -2.66 -10.25 11.39
CA LYS A 67 -4.11 -10.12 11.15
C LYS A 67 -4.81 -11.48 10.99
N VAL A 68 -4.16 -12.44 10.34
CA VAL A 68 -4.78 -13.74 10.01
C VAL A 68 -4.55 -14.79 11.10
N THR A 69 -3.36 -14.83 11.69
CA THR A 69 -2.91 -15.92 12.58
C THR A 69 -2.60 -15.46 14.00
N GLY A 70 -2.58 -14.15 14.28
CA GLY A 70 -2.21 -13.60 15.59
C GLY A 70 -0.71 -13.56 15.87
N GLY A 71 0.13 -14.09 14.98
CA GLY A 71 1.58 -14.16 15.14
C GLY A 71 2.33 -14.15 13.81
N VAL A 72 3.65 -14.30 13.88
CA VAL A 72 4.54 -14.32 12.70
C VAL A 72 5.31 -15.64 12.67
N SER A 73 5.31 -16.31 11.52
CA SER A 73 6.08 -17.52 11.27
C SER A 73 6.61 -17.53 9.84
N LEU A 74 7.69 -18.26 9.58
CA LEU A 74 8.25 -18.43 8.23
C LEU A 74 7.21 -18.93 7.21
N MET A 75 6.39 -19.91 7.62
CA MET A 75 5.33 -20.44 6.78
C MET A 75 4.29 -19.37 6.45
N CYS A 76 3.83 -18.61 7.45
CA CYS A 76 2.86 -17.55 7.20
C CYS A 76 3.44 -16.45 6.29
N ARG A 77 4.69 -16.02 6.51
CA ARG A 77 5.38 -15.04 5.65
C ARG A 77 5.40 -15.49 4.20
N SER A 78 5.79 -16.74 3.95
CA SER A 78 5.85 -17.30 2.60
C SER A 78 4.47 -17.33 1.92
N MET A 79 3.43 -17.67 2.68
CA MET A 79 2.06 -17.72 2.19
C MET A 79 1.50 -16.33 1.88
N MET A 80 1.70 -15.36 2.78
CA MET A 80 1.25 -13.98 2.59
C MET A 80 2.00 -13.30 1.45
N LEU A 81 3.31 -13.54 1.32
CA LEU A 81 4.11 -13.05 0.20
C LEU A 81 3.57 -13.57 -1.13
N ARG A 82 3.33 -14.88 -1.26
CA ARG A 82 2.73 -15.49 -2.47
C ARG A 82 1.32 -14.98 -2.75
N THR A 83 0.52 -14.76 -1.72
CA THR A 83 -0.88 -14.35 -1.88
C THR A 83 -0.99 -12.87 -2.28
N ALA A 84 -0.12 -12.02 -1.74
CA ALA A 84 -0.07 -10.60 -2.01
C ALA A 84 0.64 -10.29 -3.33
N MET A 85 1.79 -10.92 -3.60
CA MET A 85 2.60 -10.67 -4.79
C MET A 85 2.11 -11.49 -5.99
N ASP A 86 1.02 -11.02 -6.59
CA ASP A 86 0.64 -11.36 -7.96
C ASP A 86 1.39 -10.39 -8.91
N ASP A 87 2.01 -10.90 -9.98
CA ASP A 87 2.82 -10.09 -10.91
C ASP A 87 2.03 -8.92 -11.52
N ARG A 88 0.71 -9.06 -11.61
CA ARG A 88 -0.18 -8.00 -12.14
C ARG A 88 -0.55 -6.93 -11.11
N ALA A 89 -0.29 -7.19 -9.83
CA ALA A 89 -0.62 -6.27 -8.75
C ALA A 89 0.50 -5.24 -8.50
N VAL A 90 1.76 -5.58 -8.81
CA VAL A 90 2.91 -4.72 -8.53
C VAL A 90 3.01 -3.60 -9.57
N LEU A 91 2.94 -2.36 -9.09
CA LEU A 91 3.10 -1.16 -9.91
C LEU A 91 4.56 -0.69 -9.94
N PHE A 92 5.24 -0.75 -8.79
CA PHE A 92 6.59 -0.23 -8.64
C PHE A 92 7.35 -0.91 -7.49
N LYS A 93 8.67 -1.05 -7.63
CA LYS A 93 9.57 -1.60 -6.60
C LYS A 93 10.53 -0.51 -6.10
N MET A 94 10.65 -0.41 -4.78
CA MET A 94 11.54 0.50 -4.06
C MET A 94 12.43 -0.27 -3.09
N PRO A 95 13.52 0.35 -2.59
CA PRO A 95 14.26 -0.16 -1.45
C PRO A 95 13.36 -0.38 -0.22
N TYR A 96 13.83 -1.21 0.70
CA TYR A 96 13.11 -1.45 1.95
C TYR A 96 12.95 -0.16 2.78
N ILE A 97 11.71 0.15 3.15
CA ILE A 97 11.38 1.32 3.97
C ILE A 97 10.84 0.83 5.32
N LYS A 98 11.67 0.93 6.36
CA LYS A 98 11.35 0.46 7.72
C LYS A 98 10.08 1.10 8.29
N SER A 99 9.81 2.37 8.01
CA SER A 99 8.63 3.06 8.52
C SER A 99 7.31 2.50 7.97
N ILE A 100 7.30 2.02 6.72
CA ILE A 100 6.12 1.36 6.12
C ILE A 100 5.90 0.00 6.79
N TYR A 101 6.98 -0.76 6.98
CA TYR A 101 6.94 -2.02 7.71
C TYR A 101 6.37 -1.83 9.13
N LEU A 102 6.91 -0.89 9.92
CA LEU A 102 6.43 -0.63 11.28
C LEU A 102 4.96 -0.22 11.32
N LYS A 103 4.49 0.58 10.34
CA LYS A 103 3.06 0.92 10.23
C LYS A 103 2.20 -0.31 10.01
N SER A 104 2.67 -1.29 9.25
CA SER A 104 1.92 -2.53 8.99
C SER A 104 1.84 -3.48 10.18
N THR A 105 2.84 -3.48 11.06
CA THR A 105 2.94 -4.38 12.23
C THR A 105 2.46 -3.73 13.54
N GLY A 106 1.97 -2.49 13.48
CA GLY A 106 1.60 -1.73 14.68
C GLY A 106 2.80 -1.35 15.56
N GLY A 107 3.97 -1.12 14.94
CA GLY A 107 5.20 -0.73 15.62
C GLY A 107 6.06 -1.89 16.11
N LYS A 108 5.69 -3.14 15.83
CA LYS A 108 6.44 -4.33 16.25
C LYS A 108 7.50 -4.70 15.21
N GLU A 109 8.69 -5.05 15.69
CA GLU A 109 9.72 -5.71 14.89
C GLU A 109 9.72 -7.20 15.19
N PHE A 110 9.91 -8.00 14.14
CA PHE A 110 9.98 -9.44 14.23
C PHE A 110 11.35 -9.87 13.72
N ASP A 111 11.81 -11.03 14.19
CA ASP A 111 13.09 -11.56 13.77
C ASP A 111 13.06 -12.00 12.30
N ARG A 112 14.20 -11.96 11.63
CA ARG A 112 14.32 -12.08 10.17
C ARG A 112 14.27 -13.53 9.69
#